data_AF-A0A510HJ78-F1
#
_entry.id   AF-A0A510HJ78-F1
#
_cell.length_a   1.000
_cell.length_b   1.000
_cell.length_c   1.000
_cell.angle_alpha   90.00
_cell.angle_beta   90.00
_cell.angle_gamma   90.00
#
_symmetry.space_group_name_H-M   'P 1'
#
loop_
_entity.id
_entity.type
_entity.pdbx_description
1 polymer ?
#
loop_
_entity_poly.entity_id
_entity_poly.type
_entity_poly.pdbx_seq_one_letter_code
_entity_poly.pdbx_strand_id
1 'polypeptide(L)'
;MNGHPCTARALYLELRALGLELWVEDAPGGGPLDYGIAVGGLRSLPEARARPLARRIRENEDELVRVLLDRRDPDLDAVRKEGHC
;
A
#
# COMPACT_ATOMS: atom_id res chain seq x y z
N MET A 1 -3.18 9.65 17.17
CA MET A 1 -3.14 8.85 15.92
C MET A 1 -4.57 8.48 15.58
N ASN A 2 -5.15 9.10 14.56
CA ASN A 2 -6.50 8.77 14.06
C ASN A 2 -6.38 8.56 12.55
N GLY A 3 -5.77 7.44 12.15
CA GLY A 3 -5.87 6.97 10.77
C GLY A 3 -7.28 6.40 10.61
N HIS A 4 -8.21 7.21 10.09
CA HIS A 4 -9.55 6.72 9.83
C HIS A 4 -9.50 5.80 8.59
N PRO A 5 -10.04 4.57 8.65
CA PRO A 5 -10.00 3.61 7.53
C PRO A 5 -10.63 4.14 6.23
N CYS A 6 -11.53 5.13 6.33
CA CYS A 6 -12.09 5.85 5.19
C CYS A 6 -11.03 6.62 4.38
N THR A 7 -9.97 7.12 5.03
CA THR A 7 -8.92 7.94 4.41
C THR A 7 -7.97 7.08 3.58
N ALA A 8 -7.60 5.89 4.07
CA ALA A 8 -6.70 4.98 3.35
C ALA A 8 -7.37 4.40 2.10
N ARG A 9 -8.66 4.04 2.17
CA ARG A 9 -9.42 3.60 0.99
C ARG A 9 -9.55 4.69 -0.06
N ALA A 10 -9.81 5.94 0.36
CA ALA A 10 -9.85 7.08 -0.53
C ALA A 10 -8.48 7.34 -1.20
N LEU A 11 -7.40 7.27 -0.41
CA LEU A 11 -6.03 7.41 -0.93
C LEU A 11 -5.70 6.30 -1.93
N TYR A 12 -6.03 5.04 -1.63
CA TYR A 12 -5.86 3.94 -2.59
C TYR A 12 -6.58 4.21 -3.93
N LEU A 13 -7.83 4.68 -3.88
CA LEU A 13 -8.59 4.99 -5.10
C LEU A 13 -7.99 6.16 -5.88
N GLU A 14 -7.53 7.19 -5.18
CA GLU A 14 -6.82 8.34 -5.77
C GLU A 14 -5.57 7.87 -6.51
N LEU A 15 -4.75 7.02 -5.87
CA LEU A 15 -3.53 6.48 -6.48
C LEU A 15 -3.84 5.65 -7.72
N ARG A 16 -4.87 4.79 -7.67
CA ARG A 16 -5.33 4.02 -8.85
C ARG A 16 -5.85 4.91 -9.97
N ALA A 17 -6.57 5.99 -9.64
CA ALA A 17 -7.06 6.95 -10.63
C ALA A 17 -5.92 7.74 -11.30
N LEU A 18 -4.80 7.94 -10.59
CA LEU A 18 -3.56 8.51 -11.13
C LEU A 18 -2.77 7.51 -11.99
N GLY A 19 -3.27 6.28 -12.18
CA GLY A 19 -2.57 5.23 -12.92
C GLY A 19 -1.37 4.66 -12.17
N LEU A 20 -1.30 4.86 -10.86
CA LEU A 20 -0.24 4.29 -10.03
C LEU A 20 -0.57 2.84 -9.65
N GLU A 21 0.46 2.03 -9.63
CA GLU A 21 0.40 0.64 -9.23
C GLU A 21 0.81 0.52 -7.76
N LEU A 22 0.04 -0.23 -6.98
CA LEU A 22 0.30 -0.45 -5.56
C LEU A 22 0.31 -1.94 -5.30
N TRP A 23 1.33 -2.40 -4.60
CA TRP A 23 1.43 -3.78 -4.12
C TRP A 23 2.08 -3.82 -2.74
N VAL A 24 1.75 -4.87 -2.00
CA VAL A 24 2.36 -5.17 -0.70
C VAL A 24 3.67 -5.91 -0.96
N GLU A 25 4.70 -5.57 -0.20
CA GLU A 25 5.99 -6.26 -0.23
C GLU A 25 6.31 -6.79 1.17
N ASP A 26 6.96 -7.95 1.26
CA ASP A 26 7.55 -8.39 2.52
C ASP A 26 8.63 -7.40 2.93
N ALA A 27 8.42 -6.78 4.08
CA ALA A 27 9.36 -5.83 4.68
C ALA A 27 9.64 -6.33 6.10
N PRO A 28 10.47 -7.38 6.25
CA PRO A 28 10.79 -7.91 7.56
C PRO A 28 11.41 -6.80 8.44
N GLY A 29 10.73 -6.44 9.52
CA GLY A 29 11.11 -5.33 10.41
C GLY A 29 10.65 -3.92 9.96
N GLY A 30 9.82 -3.82 8.92
CA GLY A 30 9.33 -2.56 8.34
C GLY A 30 8.10 -1.96 9.04
N GLY A 31 7.41 -2.71 9.89
CA GLY A 31 6.21 -2.25 10.57
C GLY A 31 5.52 -3.35 11.40
N PRO A 32 4.40 -3.05 12.07
CA PRO A 32 3.68 -3.99 12.95
C PRO A 32 3.11 -5.23 12.23
N LEU A 33 3.14 -5.26 10.90
CA LEU A 33 2.65 -6.37 10.07
C LEU A 33 3.76 -7.07 9.27
N ASP A 34 5.03 -6.66 9.41
CA ASP A 34 6.16 -7.14 8.58
C ASP A 34 5.96 -6.97 7.05
N TYR A 35 5.04 -6.08 6.67
CA TYR A 35 4.72 -5.73 5.29
C TYR A 35 4.97 -4.24 5.05
N GLY A 36 5.46 -3.91 3.86
CA GLY A 36 5.58 -2.56 3.33
C GLY A 36 4.70 -2.34 2.10
N ILE A 37 4.69 -1.11 1.59
CA ILE A 37 4.03 -0.78 0.32
C ILE A 37 5.04 -0.28 -0.69
N ALA A 38 5.02 -0.89 -1.87
CA ALA A 38 5.64 -0.31 -3.04
C ALA A 38 4.60 0.36 -3.94
N VAL A 39 5.03 1.48 -4.53
CA VAL A 39 4.23 2.27 -5.45
C VAL A 39 4.96 2.44 -6.77
N GLY A 40 4.45 1.78 -7.81
CA GLY A 40 4.88 1.92 -9.20
C GLY A 40 4.35 3.20 -9.82
N GLY A 41 5.15 3.81 -10.72
CA GLY A 41 4.73 4.99 -11.48
C GLY A 41 4.86 6.33 -10.76
N LEU A 42 5.22 6.36 -9.47
CA LEU A 42 5.35 7.61 -8.70
C LEU A 42 6.40 8.55 -9.31
N ARG A 43 7.48 7.99 -9.85
CA ARG A 43 8.57 8.71 -10.55
C ARG A 43 8.13 9.42 -11.84
N SER A 44 7.01 8.99 -12.41
CA SER A 44 6.44 9.55 -13.65
C SER A 44 5.57 10.78 -13.36
N LEU A 45 5.26 11.06 -12.08
CA LEU A 45 4.53 12.25 -11.68
C LEU A 45 5.47 13.45 -11.52
N PRO A 46 5.00 14.67 -11.79
CA PRO A 46 5.74 15.89 -11.48
C PRO A 46 6.13 15.93 -9.99
N GLU A 47 7.34 16.38 -9.69
CA GLU A 47 7.89 16.38 -8.31
C GLU A 47 6.96 17.09 -7.30
N ALA A 48 6.33 18.18 -7.74
CA ALA A 48 5.36 18.94 -6.95
C ALA A 48 4.13 18.12 -6.52
N ARG A 49 3.77 17.06 -7.26
CA ARG A 49 2.71 16.11 -6.89
C ARG A 49 3.28 14.85 -6.22
N ALA A 50 4.44 14.37 -6.66
CA ALA A 50 5.06 13.15 -6.13
C ALA A 50 5.45 13.29 -4.65
N ARG A 51 6.05 14.42 -4.23
CA ARG A 51 6.48 14.64 -2.83
C ARG A 51 5.32 14.59 -1.81
N PRO A 52 4.24 15.37 -1.96
CA PRO A 52 3.14 15.33 -0.99
C PRO A 52 2.42 13.97 -1.02
N LEU A 53 2.35 13.33 -2.18
CA LEU A 53 1.74 12.01 -2.31
C LEU A 53 2.58 10.92 -1.61
N ALA A 54 3.90 10.93 -1.78
CA ALA A 54 4.82 10.03 -1.08
C ALA A 54 4.71 10.17 0.44
N ARG A 55 4.57 11.41 0.94
CA ARG A 55 4.36 11.66 2.36
C ARG A 55 3.03 11.06 2.85
N ARG A 56 1.94 11.29 2.11
CA ARG A 56 0.62 10.72 2.45
C ARG A 56 0.62 9.19 2.45
N ILE A 57 1.33 8.57 1.51
CA ILE A 57 1.51 7.11 1.46
C ILE A 57 2.19 6.62 2.73
N ARG A 58 3.34 7.21 3.12
CA ARG A 58 4.05 6.84 4.36
C ARG A 58 3.22 7.05 5.62
N GLU A 59 2.47 8.14 5.70
CA GLU A 59 1.61 8.44 6.86
C GLU A 59 0.43 7.47 7.00
N ASN A 60 0.06 6.76 5.92
CA ASN A 60 -1.08 5.84 5.89
C ASN A 60 -0.65 4.42 5.46
N GLU A 61 0.64 4.08 5.59
CA GLU A 61 1.21 2.84 5.05
C GLU A 61 0.52 1.61 5.63
N ASP A 62 0.43 1.48 6.96
CA ASP A 62 -0.23 0.36 7.64
C ASP A 62 -1.70 0.18 7.22
N GLU A 63 -2.45 1.28 7.08
CA GLU A 63 -3.86 1.25 6.70
C GLU A 63 -4.04 0.95 5.21
N LEU A 64 -3.12 1.38 4.36
CA LEU A 64 -3.10 1.01 2.95
C LEU A 64 -2.73 -0.47 2.77
N VAL A 65 -1.82 -1.02 3.58
CA VAL A 65 -1.50 -2.47 3.60
C VAL A 65 -2.77 -3.22 3.95
N ARG A 66 -3.47 -2.79 5.01
CA ARG A 66 -4.76 -3.38 5.39
C ARG A 66 -5.79 -3.28 4.28
N VAL A 67 -5.92 -2.15 3.57
CA VAL A 67 -6.86 -2.02 2.43
C VAL A 67 -6.48 -2.94 1.27
N LEU A 68 -5.19 -3.12 1.00
CA LEU A 68 -4.69 -4.02 -0.04
C LEU A 68 -4.95 -5.49 0.31
N LEU A 69 -4.74 -5.88 1.56
CA LEU A 69 -5.03 -7.22 2.09
C LEU A 69 -6.55 -7.46 2.27
N ASP A 70 -7.32 -6.42 2.60
CA ASP A 70 -8.78 -6.49 2.82
C ASP A 70 -9.59 -6.50 1.51
N ARG A 71 -9.02 -5.97 0.41
CA ARG A 71 -9.64 -6.02 -0.93
C ARG A 71 -9.59 -7.44 -1.50
N ARG A 72 -10.40 -8.31 -0.87
CA ARG A 72 -10.83 -9.61 -1.33
C ARG A 72 -9.69 -10.60 -1.47
N ASP A 73 -9.27 -11.15 -0.34
CA ASP A 73 -8.30 -12.23 -0.34
C ASP A 73 -8.94 -13.62 -0.19
N PRO A 74 -9.13 -14.38 -1.28
CA PRO A 74 -8.94 -15.81 -1.28
C PRO A 74 -7.49 -16.22 -1.56
N ASP A 75 -6.49 -15.32 -1.60
CA ASP A 75 -5.12 -15.58 -2.06
C ASP A 75 -3.97 -15.06 -1.13
N LEU A 76 -4.30 -14.60 0.08
CA LEU A 76 -3.60 -14.92 1.32
C LEU A 76 -3.64 -16.45 1.55
N ASP A 77 -4.41 -17.19 0.75
CA ASP A 77 -4.30 -18.64 0.51
C ASP A 77 -3.09 -19.02 -0.39
N ALA A 78 -2.58 -18.14 -1.27
CA ALA A 78 -1.40 -18.41 -2.10
C ALA A 78 -0.08 -17.97 -1.47
N VAL A 79 -0.02 -16.85 -0.75
CA VAL A 79 1.19 -16.50 0.04
C VAL A 79 1.41 -17.50 1.19
N ARG A 80 0.37 -18.25 1.62
CA ARG A 80 0.48 -19.40 2.55
C ARG A 80 0.87 -20.72 1.86
N LYS A 81 0.92 -20.79 0.52
CA LYS A 81 1.31 -22.01 -0.23
C LYS A 81 2.76 -22.02 -0.74
N GLU A 82 3.44 -20.88 -0.81
CA GLU A 82 4.86 -20.82 -1.20
C GLU A 82 5.83 -20.60 -0.04
N GLY A 83 5.40 -20.81 1.21
CA GLY A 83 6.29 -21.21 2.31
C GLY A 83 6.73 -22.68 2.23
N HIS A 84 6.66 -23.27 1.03
CA HIS A 84 6.99 -24.67 0.75
C HIS A 84 7.84 -24.73 -0.52
N CYS A 85 9.10 -24.30 -0.39
CA CYS A 85 10.24 -24.83 -1.13
C CYS A 85 11.44 -24.84 -0.17
#